data_AF-A0A6I2GEU1-F1
#
_entry.id   AF-A0A6I2GEU1-F1
#
_cell.length_a   1.000
_cell.length_b   1.000
_cell.length_c   1.000
_cell.angle_alpha   90.00
_cell.angle_beta   90.00
_cell.angle_gamma   90.00
#
_symmetry.space_group_name_H-M   'P 1'
#
loop_
_entity.id
_entity.type
_entity.pdbx_description
1 polymer ?
#
loop_
_entity_poly.entity_id
_entity_poly.type
_entity_poly.pdbx_seq_one_letter_code
_entity_poly.pdbx_strand_id
1 'polypeptide(L)'
;MSDTTNLTELIQQANQHLVDLKYSEGTIYQYRLVWKHLMKYAETKNYESFSLKLGEDFLSDYYGIREDIKLSSSQVFKVRCIKVLEEFRQHNSFHLCHQRSGRQVPHQFKNPLEEYILLQKELRLSHRTLQGKKIQIIDFLSYLGNKNLMDLNNLIPDDVLLYLETLNKYASATRSGILFTIRDFLAFLISKGYTKSPLSHLLPVVFTNKFERIPSYYSIEEIQKILK
;
A
#
# COMPACT_ATOMS: atom_id res chain seq x y z
N MET A 1 -27.12 -27.63 -15.91
CA MET A 1 -28.10 -26.60 -15.54
C MET A 1 -27.32 -25.31 -15.43
N SER A 2 -27.59 -24.36 -16.31
CA SER A 2 -26.88 -23.08 -16.37
C SER A 2 -27.35 -22.20 -15.22
N ASP A 3 -26.52 -22.08 -14.17
CA ASP A 3 -26.71 -21.11 -13.10
C ASP A 3 -26.56 -19.69 -13.68
N THR A 4 -27.65 -19.16 -14.22
CA THR A 4 -27.78 -17.74 -14.59
C THR A 4 -27.99 -16.93 -13.32
N THR A 5 -26.88 -16.57 -12.65
CA THR A 5 -26.92 -15.61 -11.56
C THR A 5 -27.10 -14.21 -12.14
N ASN A 6 -28.17 -13.54 -11.73
CA ASN A 6 -28.44 -12.15 -12.11
C ASN A 6 -27.24 -11.27 -11.72
N LEU A 7 -26.78 -10.42 -12.64
CA LEU A 7 -25.57 -9.61 -12.44
C LEU A 7 -25.69 -8.66 -11.24
N THR A 8 -26.85 -8.04 -11.06
CA THR A 8 -27.12 -7.08 -9.97
C THR A 8 -27.10 -7.79 -8.62
N GLU A 9 -27.73 -8.95 -8.54
CA GLU A 9 -27.73 -9.77 -7.33
C GLU A 9 -26.32 -10.25 -6.97
N LEU A 10 -25.56 -10.73 -7.96
CA LEU A 10 -24.17 -11.16 -7.76
C LEU A 10 -23.29 -10.03 -7.22
N ILE A 11 -23.41 -8.82 -7.79
CA ILE A 11 -22.66 -7.64 -7.34
C ILE A 11 -23.07 -7.24 -5.92
N GLN A 12 -24.37 -7.32 -5.59
CA GLN A 12 -24.86 -7.00 -4.25
C GLN A 12 -24.28 -7.96 -3.21
N GLN A 13 -24.32 -9.27 -3.48
CA GLN A 13 -23.80 -10.29 -2.58
C GLN A 13 -22.27 -10.20 -2.44
N ALA A 14 -21.55 -10.04 -3.56
CA ALA A 14 -20.09 -9.86 -3.53
C ALA A 14 -19.67 -8.59 -2.79
N ASN A 15 -20.45 -7.51 -2.89
CA ASN A 15 -20.22 -6.27 -2.13
C ASN A 15 -20.42 -6.48 -0.62
N GLN A 16 -21.43 -7.25 -0.21
CA GLN A 16 -21.60 -7.60 1.20
C GLN A 16 -20.42 -8.45 1.69
N HIS A 17 -19.99 -9.42 0.89
CA HIS A 17 -18.82 -10.25 1.22
C HIS A 17 -17.52 -9.43 1.37
N LEU A 18 -17.33 -8.35 0.60
CA LEU A 18 -16.22 -7.41 0.81
C LEU A 18 -16.25 -6.76 2.20
N VAL A 19 -17.44 -6.40 2.69
CA VAL A 19 -17.63 -5.80 4.02
C VAL A 19 -17.34 -6.84 5.10
N ASP A 20 -17.82 -8.07 4.93
CA ASP A 20 -17.64 -9.16 5.89
C ASP A 20 -16.16 -9.56 6.01
N LEU A 21 -15.42 -9.48 4.90
CA LEU A 21 -13.96 -9.62 4.85
C LEU A 21 -13.19 -8.39 5.38
N LYS A 22 -13.87 -7.34 5.87
CA LYS A 22 -13.25 -6.14 6.44
C LYS A 22 -12.29 -5.42 5.50
N TYR A 23 -12.61 -5.38 4.20
CA TYR A 23 -11.89 -4.51 3.28
C TYR A 23 -12.00 -3.04 3.71
N SER A 24 -10.97 -2.24 3.42
CA SER A 24 -11.03 -0.80 3.71
C SER A 24 -12.13 -0.13 2.86
N GLU A 25 -12.79 0.90 3.40
CA GLU A 25 -13.84 1.64 2.68
C GLU A 25 -13.36 2.15 1.31
N GLY A 26 -12.13 2.65 1.24
CA GLY A 26 -11.52 3.10 -0.01
C GLY A 26 -11.38 1.96 -1.02
N THR A 27 -11.01 0.75 -0.58
CA THR A 27 -10.94 -0.42 -1.47
C THR A 27 -12.34 -0.85 -1.92
N ILE A 28 -13.31 -0.93 -1.00
CA ILE A 28 -14.71 -1.25 -1.32
C ILE A 28 -15.26 -0.28 -2.36
N TYR A 29 -14.99 1.02 -2.19
CA TYR A 29 -15.38 2.05 -3.14
C TYR A 29 -14.80 1.80 -4.54
N GLN A 30 -13.53 1.44 -4.65
CA GLN A 30 -12.91 1.12 -5.95
C GLN A 30 -13.54 -0.12 -6.62
N TYR A 31 -13.86 -1.17 -5.85
CA TYR A 31 -14.62 -2.32 -6.38
C TYR A 31 -16.00 -1.88 -6.91
N ARG A 32 -16.76 -1.12 -6.10
CA ARG A 32 -18.09 -0.61 -6.49
C ARG A 32 -18.04 0.23 -7.76
N LEU A 33 -17.02 1.06 -7.95
CA LEU A 33 -16.84 1.84 -9.17
C LEU A 33 -16.68 0.95 -10.40
N VAL A 34 -15.81 -0.07 -10.33
CA VAL A 34 -15.61 -0.99 -11.46
C VAL A 34 -16.88 -1.78 -11.75
N TRP A 35 -17.56 -2.28 -10.73
CA TRP A 35 -18.82 -3.02 -10.88
C TRP A 35 -19.97 -2.15 -11.40
N LYS A 36 -20.02 -0.87 -11.05
CA LYS A 36 -20.96 0.09 -11.65
C LYS A 36 -20.73 0.26 -13.14
N HIS A 37 -19.47 0.33 -13.58
CA HIS A 37 -19.16 0.39 -15.01
C HIS A 37 -19.52 -0.92 -15.73
N LEU A 38 -19.28 -2.06 -15.08
CA LEU A 38 -19.68 -3.37 -15.59
C LEU A 38 -21.19 -3.46 -15.79
N MET A 39 -22.01 -3.03 -14.81
CA MET A 39 -23.48 -3.02 -14.94
C MET A 39 -23.91 -2.16 -16.12
N LYS A 40 -23.38 -0.94 -16.25
CA LYS A 40 -23.70 -0.06 -17.37
C LYS A 40 -23.30 -0.67 -18.72
N TYR A 41 -22.14 -1.33 -18.78
CA TYR A 41 -21.70 -2.03 -19.99
C TYR A 41 -22.64 -3.20 -20.34
N ALA A 42 -23.02 -4.01 -19.34
CA ALA A 42 -23.96 -5.10 -19.50
C ALA A 42 -25.34 -4.63 -20.02
N GLU A 43 -25.87 -3.53 -19.46
CA GLU A 43 -27.11 -2.90 -19.91
C GLU A 43 -27.03 -2.49 -21.39
N THR A 44 -25.94 -1.83 -21.82
CA THR A 44 -25.79 -1.42 -23.23
C THR A 44 -25.69 -2.58 -24.22
N LYS A 45 -25.35 -3.77 -23.73
CA LYS A 45 -25.18 -4.99 -24.52
C LYS A 45 -26.31 -6.01 -24.30
N ASN A 46 -27.35 -5.64 -23.53
CA ASN A 46 -28.49 -6.48 -23.15
C ASN A 46 -28.12 -7.79 -22.43
N TYR A 47 -27.13 -7.74 -21.53
CA TYR A 47 -26.80 -8.86 -20.63
C TYR A 47 -27.50 -8.69 -19.27
N GLU A 48 -28.27 -9.71 -18.87
CA GLU A 48 -28.93 -9.74 -17.54
C GLU A 48 -28.15 -10.56 -16.49
N SER A 49 -27.37 -11.54 -16.95
CA SER A 49 -26.62 -12.47 -16.09
C SER A 49 -25.12 -12.29 -16.26
N PHE A 50 -24.37 -12.50 -15.18
CA PHE A 50 -22.92 -12.49 -15.25
C PHE A 50 -22.38 -13.76 -15.92
N SER A 51 -21.37 -13.59 -16.76
CA SER A 51 -20.52 -14.67 -17.27
C SER A 51 -19.08 -14.19 -17.31
N LEU A 52 -18.11 -15.12 -17.22
CA LEU A 52 -16.71 -14.77 -17.36
C LEU A 52 -16.43 -14.07 -18.71
N LYS A 53 -17.10 -14.51 -19.77
CA LYS A 53 -17.01 -13.91 -21.11
C LYS A 53 -17.46 -12.45 -21.13
N LEU A 54 -18.59 -12.12 -20.49
CA LEU A 54 -19.02 -10.72 -20.31
C LEU A 54 -17.94 -9.90 -19.58
N GLY A 55 -17.33 -10.47 -18.55
CA GLY A 55 -16.25 -9.84 -17.81
C GLY A 55 -15.01 -9.55 -18.66
N GLU A 56 -14.59 -10.51 -19.49
CA GLU A 56 -13.47 -10.37 -20.43
C GLU A 56 -13.76 -9.32 -21.50
N ASP A 57 -14.95 -9.37 -22.11
CA ASP A 57 -15.37 -8.41 -23.13
C ASP A 57 -15.42 -6.99 -22.55
N PHE A 58 -15.93 -6.82 -21.31
CA PHE A 58 -15.90 -5.55 -20.59
C PHE A 58 -14.47 -5.03 -20.35
N LEU A 59 -13.54 -5.90 -19.92
CA LEU A 59 -12.14 -5.52 -19.66
C LEU A 59 -11.44 -5.06 -20.95
N SER A 60 -11.71 -5.75 -22.06
CA SER A 60 -11.18 -5.41 -23.38
C SER A 60 -11.80 -4.11 -23.91
N ASP A 61 -13.12 -4.04 -24.01
CA ASP A 61 -13.83 -2.94 -24.68
C ASP A 61 -13.78 -1.64 -23.88
N TYR A 62 -13.95 -1.71 -22.55
CA TYR A 62 -14.07 -0.52 -21.71
C TYR A 62 -12.71 -0.02 -21.19
N TYR A 63 -11.77 -0.93 -20.94
CA TYR A 63 -10.47 -0.59 -20.34
C TYR A 63 -9.27 -0.86 -21.25
N GLY A 64 -9.46 -1.44 -22.44
CA GLY A 64 -8.36 -1.78 -23.35
C GLY A 64 -7.40 -2.82 -22.78
N ILE A 65 -7.85 -3.67 -21.85
CA ILE A 65 -7.01 -4.68 -21.19
C ILE A 65 -7.02 -5.94 -22.05
N ARG A 66 -5.83 -6.31 -22.56
CA ARG A 66 -5.59 -7.50 -23.39
C ARG A 66 -4.53 -8.39 -22.73
N GLU A 67 -4.57 -9.69 -23.03
CA GLU A 67 -3.72 -10.71 -22.39
C GLU A 67 -2.23 -10.61 -22.79
N ASP A 68 -1.93 -9.97 -23.91
CA ASP A 68 -0.60 -9.87 -24.51
C ASP A 68 0.24 -8.70 -23.96
N ILE A 69 -0.30 -7.89 -23.05
CA ILE A 69 0.34 -6.67 -22.55
C ILE A 69 0.64 -6.79 -21.05
N LYS A 70 1.84 -6.37 -20.65
CA LYS A 70 2.18 -6.21 -19.24
C LYS A 70 1.27 -5.16 -18.58
N LEU A 71 0.37 -5.63 -17.72
CA LEU A 71 -0.61 -4.78 -17.06
C LEU A 71 0.01 -3.86 -16.01
N SER A 72 -0.46 -2.61 -15.97
CA SER A 72 -0.21 -1.70 -14.85
C SER A 72 -0.93 -2.17 -13.57
N SER A 73 -0.51 -1.70 -12.40
CA SER A 73 -1.16 -2.04 -11.13
C SER A 73 -2.67 -1.71 -11.11
N SER A 74 -3.09 -0.63 -11.80
CA SER A 74 -4.50 -0.27 -11.94
C SER A 74 -5.26 -1.26 -12.82
N GLN A 75 -4.66 -1.73 -13.91
CA GLN A 75 -5.27 -2.73 -14.80
C GLN A 75 -5.36 -4.09 -14.10
N VAL A 76 -4.32 -4.50 -13.37
CA VAL A 76 -4.35 -5.72 -12.53
C VAL A 76 -5.51 -5.67 -11.54
N PHE A 77 -5.75 -4.51 -10.90
CA PHE A 77 -6.88 -4.34 -10.00
C PHE A 77 -8.24 -4.49 -10.71
N LYS A 78 -8.42 -3.90 -11.89
CA LYS A 78 -9.66 -4.04 -12.68
C LYS A 78 -9.93 -5.50 -13.07
N VAL A 79 -8.90 -6.21 -13.54
CA VAL A 79 -8.99 -7.65 -13.82
C VAL A 79 -9.40 -8.41 -12.55
N ARG A 80 -8.83 -8.06 -11.39
CA ARG A 80 -9.22 -8.67 -10.11
C ARG A 80 -10.69 -8.41 -9.76
N CYS A 81 -11.21 -7.22 -9.98
CA CYS A 81 -12.63 -6.91 -9.73
C CYS A 81 -13.58 -7.85 -10.49
N ILE A 82 -13.20 -8.26 -11.70
CA ILE A 82 -13.99 -9.22 -12.51
C ILE A 82 -13.78 -10.66 -12.04
N LYS A 83 -12.52 -11.07 -11.81
CA LYS A 83 -12.22 -12.42 -11.33
C LYS A 83 -12.87 -12.73 -9.98
N VAL A 84 -13.00 -11.72 -9.10
CA VAL A 84 -13.69 -11.85 -7.81
C VAL A 84 -15.18 -12.17 -7.99
N LEU A 85 -15.85 -11.60 -9.00
CA LEU A 85 -17.25 -11.93 -9.28
C LEU A 85 -17.40 -13.36 -9.77
N GLU A 86 -16.47 -13.85 -10.60
CA GLU A 86 -16.47 -15.24 -11.05
C GLU A 86 -16.17 -16.22 -9.90
N GLU A 87 -15.17 -15.92 -9.07
CA GLU A 87 -14.82 -16.69 -7.87
C GLU A 87 -16.03 -16.77 -6.91
N PHE A 88 -16.69 -15.63 -6.69
CA PHE A 88 -17.90 -15.57 -5.87
C PHE A 88 -19.07 -16.35 -6.49
N ARG A 89 -19.28 -16.26 -7.81
CA ARG A 89 -20.34 -17.02 -8.50
C ARG A 89 -20.14 -18.53 -8.36
N GLN A 90 -18.89 -19.00 -8.41
CA GLN A 90 -18.58 -20.44 -8.32
C GLN A 90 -18.61 -20.99 -6.89
N HIS A 91 -18.26 -20.18 -5.89
CA HIS A 91 -17.98 -20.66 -4.54
C HIS A 91 -18.75 -19.92 -3.42
N ASN A 92 -19.59 -18.94 -3.76
CA ASN A 92 -20.23 -18.00 -2.83
C ASN A 92 -19.24 -17.37 -1.84
N SER A 93 -17.97 -17.29 -2.23
CA SER A 93 -16.89 -16.77 -1.41
C SER A 93 -15.67 -16.45 -2.25
N PHE A 94 -14.87 -15.51 -1.77
CA PHE A 94 -13.49 -15.28 -2.20
C PHE A 94 -12.66 -14.86 -0.99
N HIS A 95 -11.34 -14.98 -1.09
CA HIS A 95 -10.44 -14.61 0.01
C HIS A 95 -9.88 -13.19 -0.14
N LEU A 96 -9.46 -12.61 0.99
CA LEU A 96 -8.64 -11.40 1.00
C LEU A 96 -7.35 -11.67 0.21
N CYS A 97 -7.17 -10.93 -0.89
CA CYS A 97 -5.97 -11.08 -1.70
C CYS A 97 -4.74 -10.60 -0.94
N HIS A 98 -3.79 -11.51 -0.72
CA HIS A 98 -2.40 -11.26 -0.30
C HIS A 98 -2.22 -9.98 0.54
N GLN A 99 -2.86 -9.92 1.71
CA GLN A 99 -2.27 -9.11 2.75
C GLN A 99 -0.94 -9.80 3.06
N ARG A 100 0.17 -9.14 2.70
CA ARG A 100 1.45 -9.52 3.30
C ARG A 100 1.18 -9.52 4.80
N SER A 101 1.42 -10.66 5.46
CA SER A 101 1.32 -10.78 6.90
C SER A 101 1.96 -9.53 7.48
N GLY A 102 1.21 -8.79 8.31
CA GLY A 102 1.71 -7.55 8.89
C GLY A 102 3.11 -7.82 9.42
N ARG A 103 4.09 -7.03 8.99
CA ARG A 103 5.50 -7.29 9.35
C ARG A 103 5.57 -7.37 10.87
N GLN A 104 6.04 -8.51 11.38
CA GLN A 104 6.17 -8.73 12.80
C GLN A 104 7.52 -8.20 13.25
N VAL A 105 7.54 -7.46 14.36
CA VAL A 105 8.78 -7.06 15.00
C VAL A 105 9.37 -8.27 15.74
N PRO A 106 10.69 -8.51 15.68
CA PRO A 106 11.32 -9.49 16.54
C PRO A 106 10.97 -9.23 18.02
N HIS A 107 10.69 -10.28 18.78
CA HIS A 107 10.15 -10.18 20.14
C HIS A 107 11.02 -9.30 21.06
N GLN A 108 12.34 -9.38 20.91
CA GLN A 108 13.31 -8.59 21.67
C GLN A 108 13.19 -7.07 21.47
N PHE A 109 12.62 -6.62 20.35
CA PHE A 109 12.49 -5.20 20.03
C PHE A 109 11.05 -4.67 20.14
N LYS A 110 10.14 -5.49 20.67
CA LYS A 110 8.72 -5.12 20.80
C LYS A 110 8.52 -3.91 21.70
N ASN A 111 9.13 -3.89 22.89
CA ASN A 111 8.98 -2.81 23.86
C ASN A 111 9.48 -1.45 23.33
N PRO A 112 10.73 -1.34 22.79
CA PRO A 112 11.19 -0.09 22.18
C PRO A 112 10.27 0.43 21.07
N LEU A 113 9.72 -0.45 20.25
CA LEU A 113 8.80 -0.07 19.17
C LEU A 113 7.46 0.45 19.72
N GLU A 114 6.89 -0.23 20.72
CA GLU A 114 5.61 0.16 21.32
C GLU A 114 5.71 1.52 22.03
N GLU A 115 6.77 1.74 22.79
CA GLU A 115 7.03 3.05 23.42
C GLU A 115 7.20 4.16 22.39
N TYR A 116 7.93 3.92 21.30
CA TYR A 116 8.08 4.89 20.23
C TYR A 116 6.72 5.22 19.58
N ILE A 117 5.89 4.22 19.30
CA ILE A 117 4.56 4.43 18.72
C ILE A 117 3.67 5.24 19.66
N LEU A 118 3.72 4.99 20.98
CA LEU A 118 2.97 5.76 21.97
C LEU A 118 3.41 7.23 21.98
N LEU A 119 4.71 7.50 22.00
CA LEU A 119 5.25 8.87 21.93
C LEU A 119 4.79 9.59 20.65
N GLN A 120 4.85 8.92 19.50
CA GLN A 120 4.44 9.52 18.23
C GLN A 120 2.92 9.77 18.14
N LYS A 121 2.10 8.99 18.87
CA LYS A 121 0.65 9.24 19.02
C LYS A 121 0.38 10.48 19.87
N GLU A 122 1.13 10.68 20.94
CA GLU A 122 1.02 11.89 21.79
C GLU A 122 1.34 13.16 20.99
N LEU A 123 2.26 13.06 20.02
CA LEU A 123 2.59 14.13 19.06
C LEU A 123 1.51 14.36 17.98
N ARG A 124 0.35 13.70 18.08
CA ARG A 124 -0.81 13.86 17.18
C ARG A 124 -0.51 13.66 15.68
N LEU A 125 0.43 12.77 15.35
CA LEU A 125 0.67 12.42 13.96
C LEU A 125 -0.53 11.73 13.33
N SER A 126 -0.74 11.97 12.03
CA SER A 126 -1.79 11.27 11.28
C SER A 126 -1.59 9.75 11.32
N HIS A 127 -2.69 9.00 11.35
CA HIS A 127 -2.64 7.54 11.36
C HIS A 127 -1.80 6.98 10.20
N ARG A 128 -1.91 7.56 9.00
CA ARG A 128 -1.14 7.14 7.82
C ARG A 128 0.37 7.35 8.01
N THR A 129 0.77 8.49 8.57
CA THR A 129 2.18 8.79 8.87
C THR A 129 2.73 7.82 9.91
N LEU A 130 1.97 7.58 10.98
CA LEU A 130 2.37 6.65 12.05
C LEU A 130 2.55 5.23 11.53
N GLN A 131 1.63 4.73 10.69
CA GLN A 131 1.76 3.41 10.08
C GLN A 131 2.99 3.33 9.16
N GLY A 132 3.26 4.37 8.38
CA GLY A 132 4.46 4.44 7.55
C GLY A 132 5.75 4.35 8.38
N LYS A 133 5.85 5.16 9.44
CA LYS A 133 6.98 5.13 10.39
C LYS A 133 7.14 3.75 11.03
N LYS A 134 6.05 3.17 11.54
CA LYS A 134 6.02 1.84 12.16
C LYS A 134 6.59 0.77 11.21
N ILE A 135 6.13 0.75 9.97
CA ILE A 135 6.57 -0.23 8.96
C ILE A 135 8.08 -0.10 8.68
N GLN A 136 8.58 1.13 8.56
CA GLN A 136 10.01 1.39 8.32
C GLN A 136 10.89 0.97 9.50
N ILE A 137 10.41 1.17 10.74
CA ILE A 137 11.14 0.75 11.94
C ILE A 137 11.11 -0.76 12.09
N ILE A 138 9.99 -1.42 11.78
CA ILE A 138 9.93 -2.89 11.80
C ILE A 138 10.91 -3.49 10.79
N ASP A 139 11.05 -2.90 9.59
CA ASP A 139 12.05 -3.34 8.61
C ASP A 139 13.47 -3.27 9.17
N PHE A 140 13.80 -2.15 9.82
CA PHE A 140 15.10 -1.95 10.45
C PHE A 140 15.35 -2.95 11.59
N LEU A 141 14.40 -3.09 12.52
CA LEU A 141 14.50 -4.02 13.65
C LEU A 141 14.56 -5.48 13.19
N SER A 142 13.84 -5.84 12.13
CA SER A 142 13.90 -7.18 11.54
C SER A 142 15.27 -7.45 10.91
N TYR A 143 15.86 -6.44 10.25
CA TYR A 143 17.22 -6.54 9.73
C TYR A 143 18.25 -6.77 10.84
N LEU A 144 18.15 -6.04 11.96
CA LEU A 144 19.01 -6.25 13.13
C LEU A 144 18.82 -7.64 13.74
N GLY A 145 17.58 -8.09 13.88
CA GLY A 145 17.28 -9.43 14.39
C GLY A 145 17.86 -10.54 13.52
N ASN A 146 17.82 -10.39 12.18
CA ASN A 146 18.42 -11.33 11.24
C ASN A 146 19.96 -11.38 11.32
N LYS A 147 20.59 -10.31 11.84
CA LYS A 147 22.02 -10.28 12.17
C LYS A 147 22.34 -10.84 13.56
N ASN A 148 21.36 -11.44 14.25
CA ASN A 148 21.48 -11.94 15.63
C ASN A 148 21.75 -10.86 16.68
N LEU A 149 21.35 -9.61 16.43
CA LEU A 149 21.37 -8.58 17.46
C LEU A 149 20.21 -8.85 18.43
N MET A 150 20.55 -9.11 19.70
CA MET A 150 19.58 -9.44 20.75
C MET A 150 19.19 -8.24 21.61
N ASP A 151 20.09 -7.25 21.74
CA ASP A 151 19.90 -6.07 22.56
C ASP A 151 20.38 -4.81 21.82
N LEU A 152 19.54 -3.78 21.78
CA LEU A 152 19.84 -2.47 21.17
C LEU A 152 20.98 -1.74 21.85
N ASN A 153 21.34 -2.13 23.08
CA ASN A 153 22.50 -1.60 23.78
C ASN A 153 23.82 -1.96 23.06
N ASN A 154 23.83 -3.07 22.31
CA ASN A 154 24.96 -3.54 21.53
C ASN A 154 24.95 -3.00 20.08
N LEU A 155 24.02 -2.11 19.75
CA LEU A 155 23.93 -1.54 18.41
C LEU A 155 25.15 -0.66 18.11
N ILE A 156 25.88 -1.01 17.05
CA ILE A 156 27.08 -0.29 16.61
C ILE A 156 26.82 0.51 15.31
N PRO A 157 27.65 1.52 14.99
CA PRO A 157 27.53 2.30 13.75
C PRO A 157 27.47 1.45 12.49
N ASP A 158 28.29 0.39 12.40
CA ASP A 158 28.38 -0.47 11.22
C ASP A 158 27.06 -1.19 10.91
N ASP A 159 26.29 -1.57 11.93
CA ASP A 159 24.98 -2.19 11.73
C ASP A 159 24.00 -1.25 11.05
N VAL A 160 24.02 0.03 11.46
CA VAL A 160 23.20 1.08 10.86
C VAL A 160 23.65 1.32 9.42
N LEU A 161 24.95 1.50 9.17
CA LEU A 161 25.49 1.76 7.83
C LEU A 161 25.16 0.64 6.85
N LEU A 162 25.39 -0.62 7.24
CA LEU A 162 25.06 -1.78 6.42
C LEU A 162 23.56 -1.88 6.13
N TYR A 163 22.68 -1.47 7.06
CA TYR A 163 21.26 -1.37 6.78
C TYR A 163 20.96 -0.34 5.68
N LEU A 164 21.64 0.82 5.68
CA LEU A 164 21.41 1.87 4.69
C LEU A 164 21.74 1.42 3.27
N GLU A 165 22.76 0.58 3.10
CA GLU A 165 23.12 0.01 1.80
C GLU A 165 21.97 -0.80 1.19
N THR A 166 21.18 -1.49 2.03
CA THR A 166 19.99 -2.25 1.58
C THR A 166 18.87 -1.35 1.02
N LEU A 167 18.93 -0.03 1.28
CA LEU A 167 17.95 0.94 0.83
C LEU A 167 18.23 1.51 -0.56
N ASN A 168 19.38 1.18 -1.18
CA ASN A 168 19.76 1.67 -2.51
C ASN A 168 18.80 1.24 -3.64
N LYS A 169 17.97 0.23 -3.39
CA LYS A 169 16.88 -0.20 -4.30
C LYS A 169 15.69 0.77 -4.37
N TYR A 170 15.59 1.73 -3.44
CA TYR A 170 14.47 2.66 -3.37
C TYR A 170 14.78 3.99 -4.11
N ALA A 171 13.73 4.64 -4.61
CA ALA A 171 13.84 5.99 -5.15
C ALA A 171 14.35 6.98 -4.09
N SER A 172 15.06 8.02 -4.52
CA SER A 172 15.70 9.01 -3.64
C SER A 172 14.73 9.60 -2.58
N ALA A 173 13.52 9.98 -2.99
CA ALA A 173 12.50 10.52 -2.08
C ALA A 173 12.07 9.50 -1.00
N THR A 174 11.89 8.23 -1.39
CA THR A 174 11.55 7.15 -0.47
C THR A 174 12.69 6.87 0.50
N ARG A 175 13.92 6.75 -0.02
CA ARG A 175 15.13 6.55 0.79
C ARG A 175 15.26 7.65 1.84
N SER A 176 15.07 8.90 1.44
CA SER A 176 15.10 10.05 2.33
C SER A 176 14.06 10.00 3.45
N GLY A 177 12.82 9.60 3.12
CA GLY A 177 11.77 9.41 4.11
C GLY A 177 12.09 8.30 5.11
N ILE A 178 12.69 7.19 4.66
CA ILE A 178 13.16 6.11 5.54
C ILE A 178 14.26 6.63 6.47
N LEU A 179 15.29 7.29 5.92
CA LEU A 179 16.41 7.84 6.69
C LEU A 179 15.94 8.81 7.78
N PHE A 180 14.97 9.67 7.47
CA PHE A 180 14.38 10.57 8.45
C PHE A 180 13.73 9.82 9.63
N THR A 181 12.94 8.78 9.34
CA THR A 181 12.30 7.95 10.35
C THR A 181 13.31 7.20 11.20
N ILE A 182 14.34 6.60 10.58
CA ILE A 182 15.37 5.86 11.32
C ILE A 182 16.16 6.80 12.22
N ARG A 183 16.50 8.00 11.75
CA ARG A 183 17.19 9.01 12.56
C ARG A 183 16.37 9.43 13.78
N ASP A 184 15.09 9.68 13.58
CA ASP A 184 14.15 10.02 14.66
C ASP A 184 14.02 8.87 15.68
N PHE A 185 13.96 7.63 15.19
CA PHE A 185 13.93 6.45 16.06
C PHE A 185 15.24 6.24 16.83
N LEU A 186 16.41 6.40 16.20
CA LEU A 186 17.70 6.30 16.88
C LEU A 186 17.86 7.37 17.96
N ALA A 187 17.41 8.60 17.71
CA ALA A 187 17.38 9.66 18.72
C ALA A 187 16.49 9.28 19.92
N PHE A 188 15.32 8.69 19.64
CA PHE A 188 14.43 8.14 20.67
C PHE A 188 15.13 7.06 21.50
N LEU A 189 15.82 6.09 20.88
CA LEU A 189 16.51 5.01 21.59
C LEU A 189 17.54 5.56 22.58
N ILE A 190 18.31 6.57 22.19
CA ILE A 190 19.29 7.23 23.07
C ILE A 190 18.57 7.92 24.23
N SER A 191 17.51 8.68 23.94
CA SER A 191 16.77 9.44 24.95
C SER A 191 16.13 8.57 26.04
N LYS A 192 15.80 7.32 25.69
CA LYS A 192 15.23 6.31 26.58
C LYS A 192 16.27 5.35 27.18
N GLY A 193 17.55 5.51 26.83
CA GLY A 193 18.63 4.66 27.34
C GLY A 193 18.70 3.25 26.73
N TYR A 194 18.02 3.01 25.60
CA TYR A 194 18.08 1.73 24.87
C TYR A 194 19.42 1.53 24.14
N THR A 195 20.16 2.60 23.87
CA THR A 195 21.50 2.54 23.29
C THR A 195 22.42 3.57 23.95
N LYS A 196 23.70 3.25 24.08
CA LYS A 196 24.74 4.12 24.65
C LYS A 196 25.39 5.05 23.63
N SER A 197 25.36 4.68 22.35
CA SER A 197 26.07 5.39 21.29
C SER A 197 25.14 6.38 20.58
N PRO A 198 25.57 7.63 20.31
CA PRO A 198 24.76 8.60 19.61
C PRO A 198 24.72 8.34 18.10
N LEU A 199 24.01 7.28 17.69
CA LEU A 199 23.95 6.78 16.31
C LEU A 199 23.13 7.68 15.36
N SER A 200 22.35 8.61 15.89
CA SER A 200 21.53 9.52 15.08
C SER A 200 22.36 10.45 14.19
N HIS A 201 23.61 10.75 14.57
CA HIS A 201 24.52 11.61 13.80
C HIS A 201 25.09 10.94 12.54
N LEU A 202 25.00 9.62 12.43
CA LEU A 202 25.45 8.86 11.25
C LEU A 202 24.60 9.14 10.01
N LEU A 203 23.38 9.65 10.22
CA LEU A 203 22.42 9.91 9.16
C LEU A 203 22.48 11.40 8.82
N PRO A 204 23.04 11.78 7.65
CA PRO A 204 23.09 13.18 7.25
C PRO A 204 21.68 13.76 7.19
N VAL A 205 21.55 15.07 7.42
CA VAL A 205 20.29 15.78 7.22
C VAL A 205 19.92 15.64 5.74
N VAL A 206 18.98 14.75 5.44
CA VAL A 206 18.55 14.53 4.06
C VAL A 206 17.66 15.70 3.65
N PHE A 207 18.25 16.69 3.01
CA PHE A 207 17.50 17.74 2.30
C PHE A 207 16.88 17.11 1.06
N THR A 208 15.62 16.70 1.16
CA THR A 208 14.80 16.53 -0.05
C THR A 208 14.31 17.90 -0.46
N ASN A 209 14.93 18.50 -1.47
CA ASN A 209 14.38 19.71 -2.07
C ASN A 209 13.10 19.34 -2.84
N LYS A 210 11.95 19.42 -2.17
CA LYS A 210 10.63 19.20 -2.80
C LYS A 210 10.38 20.17 -3.98
N PHE A 211 11.14 21.26 -4.06
CA PHE A 211 11.09 22.30 -5.09
C PHE A 211 12.21 22.19 -6.14
N GLU A 212 13.01 21.12 -6.15
CA GLU A 212 13.95 20.87 -7.26
C GLU A 212 13.20 20.56 -8.57
N ARG A 213 11.90 20.25 -8.47
CA ARG A 213 11.02 20.31 -9.62
C ARG A 213 10.83 21.78 -10.00
N ILE A 214 11.30 22.14 -11.18
CA ILE A 214 10.84 23.35 -11.88
C ILE A 214 9.31 23.34 -11.77
N PRO A 215 8.67 24.34 -11.14
CA PRO A 215 7.22 24.45 -11.17
C PRO A 215 6.81 24.47 -12.64
N SER A 216 5.98 23.54 -13.08
CA SER A 216 5.33 23.67 -14.40
C SER A 216 4.36 24.83 -14.27
N TYR A 217 4.83 26.04 -14.54
CA TYR A 217 3.98 27.20 -14.67
C TYR A 217 3.26 27.04 -16.00
N TYR A 218 1.98 26.70 -15.95
CA TYR A 218 1.15 26.77 -17.14
C TYR A 218 0.90 28.24 -17.45
N SER A 219 1.14 28.65 -18.68
CA SER A 219 0.78 30.01 -19.10
C SER A 219 -0.74 30.17 -19.09
N ILE A 220 -1.22 31.42 -19.04
CA ILE A 220 -2.66 31.71 -19.14
C ILE A 220 -3.23 31.13 -20.45
N GLU A 221 -2.44 31.13 -21.53
CA GLU A 221 -2.84 30.55 -22.81
C GLU A 221 -3.00 29.02 -22.73
N GLU A 222 -2.12 28.31 -22.03
CA GLU A 222 -2.22 26.85 -21.83
C GLU A 222 -3.44 26.48 -20.99
N ILE A 223 -3.74 27.24 -19.93
CA ILE A 223 -4.93 27.06 -19.11
C ILE A 223 -6.20 27.26 -19.94
N GLN A 224 -6.25 28.30 -20.78
CA GLN A 224 -7.39 28.56 -21.67
C GLN A 224 -7.58 27.49 -22.74
N LYS A 225 -6.51 26.82 -23.18
CA LYS A 225 -6.58 25.69 -24.12
C LYS A 225 -7.16 24.43 -23.50
N ILE A 226 -6.87 24.17 -22.22
CA ILE A 226 -7.36 23.00 -21.48
C ILE A 226 -8.83 23.16 -21.07
N LEU A 227 -9.28 24.39 -20.79
CA LEU A 227 -10.65 24.70 -20.35
C LEU A 227 -11.68 24.81 -21.50
N LYS A 228 -11.32 24.48 -22.74
CA LYS A 228 -12.24 24.45 -23.89
C LYS A 228 -12.88 23.09 -24.10
#